data_AF-A0A9D9QHE0-F1
#
_entry.id   AF-A0A9D9QHE0-F1
#
_cell.length_a   1.000
_cell.length_b   1.000
_cell.length_c   1.000
_cell.angle_alpha   90.00
_cell.angle_beta   90.00
_cell.angle_gamma   90.00
#
_symmetry.space_group_name_H-M   'P 1'
#
loop_
_entity.id
_entity.type
_entity.pdbx_description
1 polymer ?
#
loop_
_entity_poly.entity_id
_entity_poly.type
_entity_poly.pdbx_seq_one_letter_code
_entity_poly.pdbx_strand_id
1 'polypeptide(L)'
;MKKYAEDFTYFLRLFNFYLEYFERGCPQVIIYKKEYYDEEFTEPCYSTDPTNFPDIINAKNIDYTILETLSIANRTEDTRLQFIFYFQVLEYCTYYFLDNNIKKELNNILKRPDINSKSKEYTRNILENLQDHFNKYRNDSDKMEKIFTEYIAYDDIILELLENGDYFCKEVEFDGGLIIKKLFNKPEEIENSNDNMLSTIRKNIERIRNVLVHLREQRENKVILPTPDNDKKLLPYLYLIKRIAEKIAIQYE
;
A
#
# COMPACT_ATOMS: atom_id res chain seq x y z
N MET A 1 -14.35 -11.48 40.25
CA MET A 1 -13.01 -10.88 40.10
C MET A 1 -11.88 -11.87 39.74
N LYS A 2 -12.14 -13.16 39.48
CA LYS A 2 -11.10 -14.12 39.04
C LYS A 2 -10.79 -14.13 37.54
N LYS A 3 -11.54 -13.38 36.71
CA LYS A 3 -11.43 -13.38 35.24
C LYS A 3 -10.47 -12.33 34.67
N TYR A 4 -9.86 -11.51 35.54
CA TYR A 4 -8.97 -10.40 35.16
C TYR A 4 -7.59 -10.49 35.83
N ALA A 5 -7.24 -11.64 36.41
CA ALA A 5 -6.00 -11.80 37.15
C ALA A 5 -4.74 -11.75 36.26
N GLU A 6 -4.89 -11.86 34.93
CA GLU A 6 -3.76 -12.04 34.02
C GLU A 6 -3.61 -10.93 32.96
N ASP A 7 -4.56 -10.00 32.81
CA ASP A 7 -4.42 -8.90 31.85
C ASP A 7 -4.77 -7.54 32.46
N PHE A 8 -3.78 -6.98 33.16
CA PHE A 8 -3.84 -5.62 33.72
C PHE A 8 -3.82 -4.54 32.62
N THR A 9 -3.48 -4.91 31.37
CA THR A 9 -3.36 -3.99 30.23
C THR A 9 -4.68 -3.31 29.90
N TYR A 10 -5.78 -4.05 29.92
CA TYR A 10 -7.11 -3.49 29.68
C TYR A 10 -7.46 -2.39 30.70
N PHE A 11 -7.20 -2.67 31.98
CA PHE A 11 -7.43 -1.69 33.04
C PHE A 11 -6.56 -0.44 32.85
N LEU A 12 -5.26 -0.61 32.55
CA LEU A 12 -4.35 0.51 32.33
C LEU A 12 -4.77 1.38 31.14
N ARG A 13 -5.22 0.76 30.03
CA ARG A 13 -5.77 1.48 28.88
C ARG A 13 -7.03 2.26 29.24
N LEU A 14 -7.94 1.62 29.98
CA LEU A 14 -9.17 2.25 30.46
C LEU A 14 -8.89 3.42 31.42
N PHE A 15 -7.89 3.25 32.29
CA PHE A 15 -7.45 4.25 33.24
C PHE A 15 -6.85 5.47 32.52
N ASN A 16 -5.90 5.27 31.60
CA ASN A 16 -5.33 6.34 30.78
C ASN A 16 -6.44 7.10 30.01
N PHE A 17 -7.38 6.38 29.40
CA PHE A 17 -8.50 6.99 28.68
C PHE A 17 -9.34 7.93 29.56
N TYR A 18 -9.77 7.47 30.74
CA TYR A 18 -10.59 8.31 31.61
C TYR A 18 -9.82 9.50 32.18
N LEU A 19 -8.54 9.34 32.50
CA LEU A 19 -7.71 10.46 32.96
C LEU A 19 -7.57 11.52 31.86
N GLU A 20 -7.21 11.12 30.63
CA GLU A 20 -7.05 12.03 29.50
C GLU A 20 -8.36 12.71 29.09
N TYR A 21 -9.49 12.01 29.22
CA TYR A 21 -10.82 12.56 28.94
C TYR A 21 -11.13 13.79 29.81
N PHE A 22 -10.78 13.75 31.10
CA PHE A 22 -11.03 14.86 32.03
C PHE A 22 -9.90 15.89 32.06
N GLU A 23 -8.64 15.46 31.88
CA GLU A 23 -7.46 16.32 31.90
C GLU A 23 -6.42 15.86 30.89
N ARG A 24 -6.25 16.61 29.79
CA ARG A 24 -5.35 16.23 28.68
C ARG A 24 -3.87 16.26 29.07
N GLY A 25 -3.50 17.03 30.09
CA GLY A 25 -2.13 17.07 30.62
C GLY A 25 -1.82 16.00 31.67
N CYS A 26 -2.76 15.10 31.96
CA CYS A 26 -2.59 14.10 33.00
C CYS A 26 -1.50 13.07 32.62
N PRO A 27 -0.62 12.67 33.55
CA PRO A 27 0.37 11.63 33.30
C PRO A 27 -0.27 10.33 32.82
N GLN A 28 0.30 9.73 31.79
CA GLN A 28 -0.15 8.44 31.26
C GLN A 28 0.75 7.31 31.73
N VAL A 29 0.15 6.17 32.02
CA VAL A 29 0.91 4.93 32.20
C VAL A 29 1.39 4.48 30.82
N ILE A 30 2.70 4.47 30.62
CA ILE A 30 3.30 3.97 29.38
C ILE A 30 3.18 2.44 29.38
N ILE A 31 2.42 1.92 28.43
CA ILE A 31 2.25 0.48 28.23
C ILE A 31 3.20 0.07 27.11
N TYR A 32 4.37 -0.44 27.49
CA TYR A 32 5.31 -1.03 26.54
C TYR A 32 4.72 -2.32 25.97
N LYS A 33 4.63 -2.43 24.65
CA LYS A 33 4.39 -3.71 23.98
C LYS A 33 5.66 -4.54 24.22
N LYS A 34 5.53 -5.68 24.91
CA LYS A 34 6.60 -6.68 24.95
C LYS A 34 6.64 -7.37 23.58
N GLU A 35 7.59 -6.98 22.76
CA GLU A 35 7.86 -7.58 21.46
C GLU A 35 8.71 -8.83 21.68
N TYR A 36 8.06 -9.96 21.98
CA TYR A 36 8.71 -11.27 21.85
C TYR A 36 8.20 -11.90 20.56
N TYR A 37 9.10 -12.07 19.60
CA TYR A 37 8.79 -12.62 18.29
C TYR A 37 9.56 -13.93 18.10
N ASP A 38 8.86 -15.02 17.77
CA ASP A 38 9.47 -16.33 17.48
C ASP A 38 9.93 -16.49 16.01
N GLU A 39 9.53 -15.57 15.13
CA GLU A 39 9.90 -15.56 13.70
C GLU A 39 10.41 -14.15 13.36
N GLU A 40 11.51 -14.06 12.64
CA GLU A 40 12.06 -12.78 12.17
C GLU A 40 11.76 -12.66 10.67
N PHE A 41 11.33 -11.47 10.23
CA PHE A 41 11.14 -11.16 8.82
C PHE A 41 12.26 -10.25 8.35
N THR A 42 12.85 -10.56 7.21
CA THR A 42 13.94 -9.76 6.64
C THR A 42 13.34 -8.57 5.89
N GLU A 43 13.78 -7.35 6.22
CA GLU A 43 13.47 -6.16 5.41
C GLU A 43 14.28 -6.23 4.10
N PRO A 44 13.62 -6.30 2.92
CA PRO A 44 14.31 -6.43 1.64
C PRO A 44 15.08 -5.16 1.25
N CYS A 45 16.32 -5.31 0.82
CA CYS A 45 17.18 -4.20 0.42
C CYS A 45 17.98 -4.53 -0.85
N TYR A 46 17.94 -3.65 -1.85
CA TYR A 46 18.71 -3.82 -3.09
C TYR A 46 20.24 -3.75 -2.89
N SER A 47 20.68 -3.14 -1.78
CA SER A 47 22.09 -2.84 -1.50
C SER A 47 22.54 -3.52 -0.22
N THR A 48 22.21 -4.81 -0.04
CA THR A 48 22.74 -5.62 1.06
C THR A 48 24.26 -5.72 1.02
N ASP A 49 24.86 -5.64 -0.17
CA ASP A 49 26.29 -5.47 -0.37
C ASP A 49 26.64 -3.97 -0.57
N PRO A 50 27.50 -3.37 0.27
CA PRO A 50 28.00 -2.01 0.08
C PRO A 50 28.63 -1.77 -1.30
N THR A 51 29.16 -2.81 -1.96
CA THR A 51 29.73 -2.66 -3.32
C THR A 51 28.67 -2.59 -4.41
N ASN A 52 27.41 -2.92 -4.10
CA ASN A 52 26.29 -2.84 -5.04
C ASN A 52 25.49 -1.53 -4.90
N PHE A 53 25.90 -0.63 -3.99
CA PHE A 53 25.31 0.70 -3.94
C PHE A 53 25.78 1.53 -5.15
N PRO A 54 24.88 2.20 -5.88
CA PRO A 54 25.27 2.92 -7.08
C PRO A 54 26.14 4.15 -6.75
N ASP A 55 27.27 4.28 -7.45
CA ASP A 55 28.13 5.46 -7.34
C ASP A 55 27.45 6.76 -7.83
N ILE A 56 26.48 6.63 -8.73
CA ILE A 56 25.74 7.74 -9.34
C ILE A 56 24.24 7.43 -9.34
N ILE A 57 23.44 8.35 -8.80
CA ILE A 57 21.97 8.25 -8.78
C ILE A 57 21.41 9.36 -9.67
N ASN A 58 20.66 8.98 -10.69
CA ASN A 58 19.88 9.92 -11.50
C ASN A 58 18.54 10.18 -10.82
N ALA A 59 18.48 11.28 -10.07
CA ALA A 59 17.25 11.72 -9.43
C ALA A 59 16.27 12.32 -10.44
N LYS A 60 14.98 12.12 -10.19
CA LYS A 60 13.87 12.82 -10.84
C LYS A 60 13.13 13.65 -9.80
N ASN A 61 12.35 14.62 -10.27
CA ASN A 61 11.36 15.23 -9.40
C ASN A 61 10.30 14.18 -9.06
N ILE A 62 9.81 14.26 -7.83
CA ILE A 62 8.68 13.48 -7.35
C ILE A 62 7.70 14.51 -6.82
N ASP A 63 6.40 14.31 -7.09
CA ASP A 63 5.34 15.16 -6.54
C ASP A 63 5.52 15.33 -5.03
N TYR A 64 5.47 16.57 -4.56
CA TYR A 64 5.74 16.91 -3.18
C TYR A 64 4.81 16.18 -2.19
N THR A 65 3.54 15.96 -2.56
CA THR A 65 2.56 15.24 -1.74
C THR A 65 2.95 13.78 -1.60
N ILE A 66 3.39 13.15 -2.69
CA ILE A 66 3.88 11.77 -2.68
C ILE A 66 5.12 11.66 -1.79
N LEU A 67 6.09 12.57 -1.98
CA LEU A 67 7.34 12.57 -1.24
C LEU A 67 7.13 12.75 0.27
N GLU A 68 6.29 13.71 0.67
CA GLU A 68 5.96 13.93 2.08
C GLU A 68 5.25 12.71 2.69
N THR A 69 4.32 12.10 1.95
CA THR A 69 3.61 10.90 2.41
C THR A 69 4.55 9.72 2.60
N LEU A 70 5.48 9.49 1.66
CA LEU A 70 6.53 8.47 1.78
C LEU A 70 7.47 8.75 2.96
N SER A 71 7.83 10.02 3.19
CA SER A 71 8.66 10.41 4.34
C SER A 71 7.95 10.13 5.67
N ILE A 72 6.65 10.41 5.77
CA ILE A 72 5.85 10.09 6.96
C ILE A 72 5.74 8.57 7.14
N ALA A 73 5.47 7.82 6.07
CA ALA A 73 5.40 6.36 6.10
C ALA A 73 6.68 5.75 6.67
N ASN A 74 7.85 6.20 6.20
CA ASN A 74 9.15 5.71 6.65
C ASN A 74 9.49 6.03 8.12
N ARG A 75 8.94 7.11 8.69
CA ARG A 75 9.22 7.53 10.07
C ARG A 75 8.21 7.01 11.09
N THR A 76 7.11 6.45 10.62
CA THR A 76 6.02 5.98 11.48
C THR A 76 6.41 4.65 12.11
N GLU A 77 6.36 4.53 13.43
CA GLU A 77 6.70 3.26 14.11
C GLU A 77 5.55 2.23 14.05
N ASP A 78 4.31 2.68 13.93
CA ASP A 78 3.15 1.79 13.87
C ASP A 78 3.00 1.15 12.48
N THR A 79 3.22 -0.17 12.40
CA THR A 79 3.13 -0.97 11.17
C THR A 79 1.83 -0.77 10.39
N ARG A 80 0.69 -0.61 11.08
CA ARG A 80 -0.61 -0.45 10.42
C ARG A 80 -0.71 0.92 9.77
N LEU A 81 -0.27 1.96 10.47
CA LEU A 81 -0.21 3.31 9.93
C LEU A 81 0.79 3.39 8.76
N GLN A 82 1.96 2.75 8.87
CA GLN A 82 2.90 2.66 7.73
C GLN A 82 2.20 2.06 6.49
N PHE A 83 1.49 0.93 6.67
CA PHE A 83 0.77 0.28 5.58
C PHE A 83 -0.27 1.23 4.95
N ILE A 84 -1.03 1.96 5.77
CA ILE A 84 -2.02 2.93 5.30
C ILE A 84 -1.35 4.05 4.51
N PHE A 85 -0.22 4.61 4.99
CA PHE A 85 0.47 5.69 4.28
C PHE A 85 1.03 5.24 2.92
N TYR A 86 1.63 4.06 2.83
CA TYR A 86 2.05 3.52 1.53
C TYR A 86 0.85 3.28 0.59
N PHE A 87 -0.28 2.82 1.11
CA PHE A 87 -1.49 2.68 0.30
C PHE A 87 -2.03 4.03 -0.18
N GLN A 88 -1.98 5.07 0.66
CA GLN A 88 -2.41 6.43 0.29
C GLN A 88 -1.60 7.00 -0.88
N VAL A 89 -0.31 6.66 -1.00
CA VAL A 89 0.49 7.00 -2.19
C VAL A 89 -0.14 6.39 -3.45
N LEU A 90 -0.53 5.11 -3.38
CA LEU A 90 -1.18 4.43 -4.51
C LEU A 90 -2.52 5.07 -4.85
N GLU A 91 -3.32 5.44 -3.86
CA GLU A 91 -4.61 6.14 -4.07
C GLU A 91 -4.42 7.50 -4.72
N TYR A 92 -3.44 8.27 -4.26
CA TYR A 92 -3.11 9.56 -4.85
C TYR A 92 -2.74 9.40 -6.33
N CYS A 93 -1.81 8.48 -6.62
CA CYS A 93 -1.42 8.18 -7.99
C CYS A 93 -2.63 7.73 -8.83
N THR A 94 -3.52 6.93 -8.27
CA THR A 94 -4.75 6.44 -8.91
C THR A 94 -5.76 7.52 -9.21
N TYR A 95 -5.92 8.46 -8.29
CA TYR A 95 -6.86 9.55 -8.44
C TYR A 95 -6.47 10.47 -9.60
N TYR A 96 -5.18 10.80 -9.71
CA TYR A 96 -4.66 11.71 -10.75
C TYR A 96 -4.22 11.02 -12.03
N PHE A 97 -4.37 9.69 -12.10
CA PHE A 97 -3.90 8.94 -13.25
C PHE A 97 -4.73 9.20 -14.51
N LEU A 98 -4.02 9.60 -15.55
CA LEU A 98 -4.50 9.71 -16.92
C LEU A 98 -3.70 8.73 -17.77
N ASP A 99 -4.41 7.85 -18.47
CA ASP A 99 -3.81 6.93 -19.43
C ASP A 99 -2.86 7.67 -20.38
N ASN A 100 -1.66 7.13 -20.57
CA ASN A 100 -0.69 7.65 -21.52
C ASN A 100 -1.25 7.79 -22.95
N ASN A 101 -2.20 6.95 -23.34
CA ASN A 101 -2.90 7.08 -24.62
C ASN A 101 -3.69 8.40 -24.72
N ILE A 102 -4.38 8.79 -23.65
CA ILE A 102 -5.14 10.04 -23.59
C ILE A 102 -4.19 11.23 -23.52
N LYS A 103 -3.13 11.15 -22.73
CA LYS A 103 -2.08 12.18 -22.71
C LYS A 103 -1.52 12.41 -24.12
N LYS A 104 -1.26 11.34 -24.88
CA LYS A 104 -0.79 11.44 -26.28
C LYS A 104 -1.84 12.06 -27.20
N GLU A 105 -3.09 11.64 -27.11
CA GLU A 105 -4.18 12.21 -27.92
C GLU A 105 -4.42 13.69 -27.64
N LEU A 106 -4.49 14.08 -26.37
CA LEU A 106 -4.64 15.48 -25.96
C LEU A 106 -3.46 16.31 -26.47
N ASN A 107 -2.22 15.83 -26.30
CA ASN A 107 -1.05 16.50 -26.85
C ASN A 107 -1.11 16.63 -28.38
N ASN A 108 -1.61 15.62 -29.09
CA ASN A 108 -1.77 15.68 -30.53
C ASN A 108 -2.83 16.70 -30.96
N ILE A 109 -3.94 16.80 -30.23
CA ILE A 109 -4.98 17.82 -30.46
C ILE A 109 -4.39 19.22 -30.23
N LEU A 110 -3.70 19.43 -29.11
CA LEU A 110 -3.11 20.73 -28.72
C LEU A 110 -2.04 21.21 -29.70
N LYS A 111 -1.36 20.29 -30.39
CA LYS A 111 -0.34 20.61 -31.41
C LYS A 111 -0.91 20.93 -32.79
N ARG A 112 -2.23 20.81 -33.01
CA ARG A 112 -2.81 21.06 -34.34
C ARG A 112 -2.79 22.55 -34.69
N PRO A 113 -2.30 22.93 -35.89
CA PRO A 113 -2.18 24.33 -36.28
C PRO A 113 -3.53 25.03 -36.43
N ASP A 114 -4.60 24.27 -36.69
CA ASP A 114 -5.96 24.80 -36.87
C ASP A 114 -6.78 24.86 -35.57
N ILE A 115 -6.18 24.58 -34.40
CA ILE A 115 -6.90 24.48 -33.12
C ILE A 115 -7.71 25.73 -32.77
N ASN A 116 -7.18 26.91 -33.06
CA ASN A 116 -7.87 28.17 -32.80
C ASN A 116 -9.08 28.36 -33.73
N SER A 117 -8.96 27.93 -34.99
CA SER A 117 -10.03 28.06 -36.00
C SER A 117 -11.16 27.04 -35.82
N LYS A 118 -10.84 25.84 -35.31
CA LYS A 118 -11.79 24.75 -35.05
C LYS A 118 -11.96 24.47 -33.55
N SER A 119 -11.82 25.49 -32.72
CA SER A 119 -11.80 25.37 -31.26
C SER A 119 -13.01 24.62 -30.69
N LYS A 120 -14.21 24.86 -31.23
CA LYS A 120 -15.44 24.16 -30.83
C LYS A 120 -15.40 22.66 -31.12
N GLU A 121 -14.89 22.26 -32.27
CA GLU A 121 -14.76 20.86 -32.68
C GLU A 121 -13.76 20.13 -31.79
N TYR A 122 -12.57 20.71 -31.61
CA TYR A 122 -11.55 20.09 -30.75
C TYR A 122 -11.96 20.07 -29.28
N THR A 123 -12.68 21.08 -28.78
CA THR A 123 -13.23 21.07 -27.41
C THR A 123 -14.21 19.91 -27.24
N ARG A 124 -15.08 19.66 -28.24
CA ARG A 124 -16.00 18.52 -28.21
C ARG A 124 -15.26 17.19 -28.21
N ASN A 125 -14.25 17.03 -29.05
CA ASN A 125 -13.45 15.80 -29.11
C ASN A 125 -12.70 15.54 -27.79
N ILE A 126 -12.16 16.60 -27.16
CA ILE A 126 -11.53 16.50 -25.83
C ILE A 126 -12.54 16.02 -24.78
N LEU A 127 -13.75 16.59 -24.77
CA LEU A 127 -14.80 16.20 -23.83
C LEU A 127 -15.24 14.74 -24.04
N GLU A 128 -15.43 14.31 -25.28
CA GLU A 128 -15.79 12.93 -25.62
C GLU A 128 -14.70 11.94 -25.15
N ASN A 129 -13.42 12.21 -25.45
CA ASN A 129 -12.30 11.34 -25.04
C ASN A 129 -12.14 11.26 -23.51
N LEU A 130 -12.31 12.39 -22.81
CA LEU A 130 -12.26 12.40 -21.34
C LEU A 130 -13.46 11.66 -20.74
N GLN A 131 -14.67 11.86 -21.28
CA GLN A 131 -15.87 11.20 -20.80
C GLN A 131 -15.77 9.67 -20.97
N ASP A 132 -15.26 9.20 -22.12
CA ASP A 132 -15.04 7.77 -22.37
C ASP A 132 -14.02 7.17 -21.38
N HIS A 133 -12.95 7.91 -21.06
CA HIS A 133 -12.00 7.49 -20.03
C HIS A 133 -12.63 7.35 -18.66
N PHE A 134 -13.34 8.39 -18.20
CA PHE A 134 -13.97 8.38 -16.88
C PHE A 134 -15.08 7.33 -16.77
N ASN A 135 -15.79 7.06 -17.87
CA ASN A 135 -16.79 5.98 -17.91
C ASN A 135 -16.16 4.59 -17.88
N LYS A 136 -15.04 4.38 -18.59
CA LYS A 136 -14.33 3.09 -18.64
C LYS A 136 -13.68 2.75 -17.30
N TYR A 137 -13.19 3.74 -16.58
CA TYR A 137 -12.51 3.57 -15.28
C TYR A 137 -13.34 4.16 -14.14
N ARG A 138 -14.59 3.73 -14.02
CA ARG A 138 -15.49 4.26 -12.99
C ARG A 138 -15.17 3.73 -11.59
N ASN A 139 -14.60 2.53 -11.48
CA ASN A 139 -14.24 1.93 -10.20
C ASN A 139 -12.77 2.18 -9.86
N ASP A 140 -12.50 2.52 -8.59
CA ASP A 140 -11.14 2.79 -8.13
C ASP A 140 -10.24 1.53 -8.20
N SER A 141 -10.79 0.34 -7.99
CA SER A 141 -10.05 -0.92 -8.15
C SER A 141 -9.60 -1.15 -9.60
N ASP A 142 -10.39 -0.74 -10.60
CA ASP A 142 -10.00 -0.87 -12.02
C ASP A 142 -8.90 0.12 -12.40
N LYS A 143 -8.91 1.33 -11.80
CA LYS A 143 -7.82 2.31 -11.95
C LYS A 143 -6.54 1.84 -11.28
N MET A 144 -6.64 1.29 -10.06
CA MET A 144 -5.51 0.71 -9.32
C MET A 144 -4.85 -0.42 -10.12
N GLU A 145 -5.63 -1.37 -10.66
CA GLU A 145 -5.10 -2.45 -11.50
C GLU A 145 -4.28 -1.90 -12.67
N LYS A 146 -4.75 -0.81 -13.29
CA LYS A 146 -4.08 -0.21 -14.43
C LYS A 146 -2.74 0.45 -14.09
N ILE A 147 -2.66 1.17 -12.97
CA ILE A 147 -1.37 1.69 -12.48
C ILE A 147 -0.41 0.57 -12.15
N PHE A 148 -0.89 -0.47 -11.47
CA PHE A 148 -0.06 -1.64 -11.17
C PHE A 148 0.51 -2.25 -12.44
N THR A 149 -0.32 -2.48 -13.45
CA THR A 149 0.15 -3.07 -14.72
C THR A 149 1.01 -2.13 -15.58
N GLU A 150 0.87 -0.81 -15.43
CA GLU A 150 1.66 0.16 -16.20
C GLU A 150 3.05 0.43 -15.61
N TYR A 151 3.18 0.42 -14.28
CA TYR A 151 4.40 0.85 -13.59
C TYR A 151 5.14 -0.25 -12.83
N ILE A 152 4.52 -1.40 -12.59
CA ILE A 152 5.11 -2.50 -11.83
C ILE A 152 5.24 -3.74 -12.70
N ALA A 153 6.48 -4.22 -12.87
CA ALA A 153 6.76 -5.55 -13.37
C ALA A 153 6.91 -6.54 -12.20
N TYR A 154 6.75 -7.83 -12.47
CA TYR A 154 6.93 -8.86 -11.44
C TYR A 154 8.35 -8.83 -10.84
N ASP A 155 9.36 -8.58 -11.69
CA ASP A 155 10.76 -8.46 -11.28
C ASP A 155 11.01 -7.30 -10.30
N ASP A 156 10.14 -6.29 -10.24
CA ASP A 156 10.30 -5.17 -9.31
C ASP A 156 10.03 -5.55 -7.86
N ILE A 157 9.25 -6.61 -7.62
CA ILE A 157 8.83 -7.07 -6.28
C ILE A 157 9.40 -8.45 -5.91
N ILE A 158 10.19 -9.05 -6.80
CA ILE A 158 10.68 -10.43 -6.63
C ILE A 158 11.57 -10.56 -5.38
N LEU A 159 12.35 -9.52 -5.07
CA LEU A 159 13.22 -9.49 -3.91
C LEU A 159 12.41 -9.59 -2.61
N GLU A 160 11.33 -8.83 -2.51
CA GLU A 160 10.43 -8.83 -1.35
C GLU A 160 9.77 -10.18 -1.14
N LEU A 161 9.42 -10.85 -2.25
CA LEU A 161 8.83 -12.19 -2.23
C LEU A 161 9.85 -13.25 -1.81
N LEU A 162 11.09 -13.20 -2.31
CA LEU A 162 12.13 -14.19 -2.03
C LEU A 162 12.61 -14.14 -0.58
N GLU A 163 12.89 -12.93 -0.06
CA GLU A 163 13.36 -12.73 1.32
C GLU A 163 12.37 -13.24 2.38
N ASN A 164 11.08 -13.28 2.03
CA ASN A 164 10.01 -13.75 2.91
C ASN A 164 9.21 -14.90 2.28
N GLY A 165 9.84 -15.74 1.46
CA GLY A 165 9.17 -16.77 0.66
C GLY A 165 8.34 -17.76 1.48
N ASP A 166 8.87 -18.19 2.63
CA ASP A 166 8.19 -19.10 3.56
C ASP A 166 6.85 -18.56 4.06
N TYR A 167 6.75 -17.24 4.23
CA TYR A 167 5.51 -16.58 4.62
C TYR A 167 4.47 -16.66 3.49
N PHE A 168 4.87 -16.38 2.25
CA PHE A 168 3.97 -16.40 1.09
C PHE A 168 3.55 -17.80 0.64
N CYS A 169 4.20 -18.85 1.16
CA CYS A 169 3.80 -20.24 0.97
C CYS A 169 2.77 -20.75 2.00
N LYS A 170 2.43 -19.96 3.01
CA LYS A 170 1.48 -20.31 4.07
C LYS A 170 0.20 -19.48 3.98
N GLU A 171 -0.91 -20.04 4.44
CA GLU A 171 -2.12 -19.26 4.67
C GLU A 171 -1.96 -18.48 5.98
N VAL A 172 -2.40 -17.22 5.97
CA VAL A 172 -2.25 -16.31 7.11
C VAL A 172 -3.62 -15.90 7.60
N GLU A 173 -3.89 -16.23 8.86
CA GLU A 173 -5.11 -15.83 9.56
C GLU A 173 -4.77 -14.73 10.58
N PHE A 174 -5.43 -13.58 10.45
CA PHE A 174 -5.33 -12.45 11.36
C PHE A 174 -6.39 -12.54 12.45
N ASP A 175 -6.07 -12.02 13.64
CA ASP A 175 -7.06 -11.86 14.70
C ASP A 175 -8.18 -10.93 14.22
N GLY A 176 -9.41 -11.43 14.25
CA GLY A 176 -10.57 -10.76 13.67
C GLY A 176 -11.07 -11.38 12.35
N GLY A 177 -10.46 -12.49 11.90
CA GLY A 177 -11.05 -13.43 10.95
C GLY A 177 -10.70 -13.19 9.48
N LEU A 178 -9.77 -12.26 9.17
CA LEU A 178 -9.23 -12.13 7.83
C LEU A 178 -8.26 -13.28 7.53
N ILE A 179 -8.57 -14.06 6.50
CA ILE A 179 -7.69 -15.11 5.99
C ILE A 179 -7.14 -14.68 4.63
N ILE A 180 -5.82 -14.56 4.52
CA ILE A 180 -5.10 -14.36 3.27
C ILE A 180 -4.55 -15.72 2.83
N LYS A 181 -4.92 -16.13 1.62
CA LYS A 181 -4.46 -17.41 1.05
C LYS A 181 -2.98 -17.31 0.69
N LYS A 182 -2.29 -18.45 0.74
CA LYS A 182 -0.92 -18.57 0.21
C LYS A 182 -0.87 -18.14 -1.25
N LEU A 183 0.22 -17.48 -1.63
CA LEU A 183 0.49 -17.09 -3.01
C LEU A 183 1.13 -18.22 -3.80
N PHE A 184 2.02 -18.98 -3.16
CA PHE A 184 2.81 -20.05 -3.79
C PHE A 184 2.65 -21.37 -3.03
N ASN A 185 2.89 -22.50 -3.68
CA ASN A 185 2.98 -23.78 -2.97
C ASN A 185 4.36 -24.01 -2.38
N LYS A 186 5.39 -23.51 -3.06
CA LYS A 186 6.79 -23.63 -2.63
C LYS A 186 7.60 -22.38 -3.01
N PRO A 187 8.68 -22.06 -2.29
CA PRO A 187 9.50 -20.89 -2.57
C PRO A 187 10.12 -20.89 -3.97
N GLU A 188 10.42 -22.06 -4.56
CA GLU A 188 11.03 -22.14 -5.90
C GLU A 188 10.07 -21.70 -7.03
N GLU A 189 8.76 -21.59 -6.74
CA GLU A 189 7.76 -21.09 -7.69
C GLU A 189 7.80 -19.56 -7.81
N ILE A 190 8.46 -18.86 -6.87
CA ILE A 190 8.51 -17.39 -6.85
C ILE A 190 9.26 -16.85 -8.06
N GLU A 191 10.39 -17.45 -8.43
CA GLU A 191 11.19 -16.99 -9.58
C GLU A 191 10.51 -17.24 -10.94
N ASN A 192 9.59 -18.20 -11.01
CA ASN A 192 8.96 -18.66 -12.25
C ASN A 192 7.52 -18.15 -12.42
N SER A 193 7.07 -17.22 -11.57
CA SER A 193 5.70 -16.71 -11.60
C SER A 193 5.47 -15.71 -12.75
N ASN A 194 4.20 -15.37 -12.97
CA ASN A 194 3.77 -14.49 -14.06
C ASN A 194 2.90 -13.32 -13.57
N ASP A 195 2.55 -12.41 -14.48
CA ASP A 195 1.77 -11.20 -14.22
C ASP A 195 0.41 -11.43 -13.53
N ASN A 196 -0.18 -12.64 -13.62
CA ASN A 196 -1.41 -12.96 -12.88
C ASN A 196 -1.20 -12.92 -11.36
N MET A 197 0.04 -13.14 -10.90
CA MET A 197 0.40 -13.05 -9.49
C MET A 197 0.30 -11.60 -8.98
N LEU A 198 0.68 -10.61 -9.80
CA LEU A 198 0.57 -9.20 -9.45
C LEU A 198 -0.88 -8.79 -9.16
N SER A 199 -1.84 -9.25 -9.97
CA SER A 199 -3.26 -8.99 -9.72
C SER A 199 -3.74 -9.61 -8.41
N THR A 200 -3.20 -10.78 -8.03
CA THR A 200 -3.52 -11.45 -6.76
C THR A 200 -2.93 -10.69 -5.57
N ILE A 201 -1.66 -10.27 -5.67
CA ILE A 201 -0.98 -9.45 -4.66
C ILE A 201 -1.74 -8.14 -4.43
N ARG A 202 -2.11 -7.44 -5.51
CA ARG A 202 -2.92 -6.22 -5.46
C ARG A 202 -4.23 -6.44 -4.70
N LYS A 203 -4.99 -7.48 -5.04
CA LYS A 203 -6.27 -7.80 -4.38
C LYS A 203 -6.08 -8.09 -2.88
N ASN A 204 -4.99 -8.75 -2.50
CA ASN A 204 -4.66 -8.98 -1.10
C ASN A 204 -4.31 -7.68 -0.39
N ILE A 205 -3.51 -6.80 -1.00
CA ILE A 205 -3.19 -5.47 -0.47
C ILE A 205 -4.47 -4.62 -0.26
N GLU A 206 -5.37 -4.59 -1.25
CA GLU A 206 -6.67 -3.89 -1.15
C GLU A 206 -7.53 -4.47 0.00
N ARG A 207 -7.60 -5.81 0.12
CA ARG A 207 -8.33 -6.47 1.22
C ARG A 207 -7.74 -6.10 2.57
N ILE A 208 -6.42 -6.17 2.72
CA ILE A 208 -5.72 -5.80 3.96
C ILE A 208 -6.02 -4.35 4.31
N ARG A 209 -5.88 -3.42 3.35
CA ARG A 209 -6.19 -2.00 3.57
C ARG A 209 -7.63 -1.80 4.05
N ASN A 210 -8.60 -2.47 3.43
CA ASN A 210 -10.01 -2.27 3.78
C ASN A 210 -10.30 -2.67 5.23
N VAL A 211 -9.77 -3.79 5.70
CA VAL A 211 -9.97 -4.26 7.08
C VAL A 211 -9.11 -3.53 8.11
N LEU A 212 -8.04 -2.84 7.68
CA LEU A 212 -7.25 -1.97 8.55
C LEU A 212 -7.97 -0.65 8.84
N VAL A 213 -8.63 -0.07 7.83
CA VAL A 213 -9.32 1.23 7.93
C VAL A 213 -10.75 1.08 8.47
N HIS A 214 -11.46 0.03 8.07
CA HIS A 214 -12.84 -0.18 8.46
C HIS A 214 -12.93 -1.17 9.63
N LEU A 215 -13.26 -0.65 10.82
CA LEU A 215 -13.47 -1.46 12.03
C LEU A 215 -14.62 -2.49 11.91
N ARG A 216 -15.41 -2.44 10.82
CA ARG A 216 -16.23 -3.53 10.26
C ARG A 216 -16.51 -3.20 8.79
N GLU A 217 -16.13 -4.07 7.85
CA GLU A 217 -16.54 -3.93 6.46
C GLU A 217 -17.98 -4.44 6.30
N GLN A 218 -18.87 -3.71 5.63
CA GLN A 218 -20.30 -4.09 5.52
C GLN A 218 -20.53 -5.45 4.81
N ARG A 219 -19.55 -5.92 4.03
CA ARG A 219 -19.64 -7.16 3.25
C ARG A 219 -18.95 -8.35 3.91
N GLU A 220 -17.91 -8.10 4.71
CA GLU A 220 -17.22 -9.13 5.49
C GLU A 220 -17.11 -8.64 6.94
N ASN A 221 -17.70 -9.36 7.89
CA ASN A 221 -17.58 -9.08 9.34
C ASN A 221 -16.15 -9.40 9.87
N LYS A 222 -15.12 -9.03 9.12
CA LYS A 222 -13.72 -9.31 9.39
C LYS A 222 -13.00 -8.01 9.68
N VAL A 223 -12.02 -8.10 10.58
CA VAL A 223 -11.11 -7.01 10.92
C VAL A 223 -9.72 -7.58 11.17
N ILE A 224 -8.72 -6.72 11.14
CA ILE A 224 -7.42 -7.02 11.74
C ILE A 224 -7.36 -6.24 13.05
N LEU A 225 -7.41 -6.93 14.19
CA LEU A 225 -7.28 -6.29 15.49
C LEU A 225 -5.86 -5.71 15.66
N PRO A 226 -5.69 -4.60 16.42
CA PRO A 226 -4.40 -3.99 16.68
C PRO A 226 -3.61 -4.78 17.75
N THR A 227 -3.24 -6.02 17.41
CA THR A 227 -2.45 -6.93 18.24
C THR A 227 -1.01 -7.01 17.72
N PRO A 228 0.00 -7.21 18.58
CA PRO A 228 1.39 -7.35 18.14
C PRO A 228 1.62 -8.48 17.14
N ASP A 229 0.87 -9.58 17.27
CA ASP A 229 0.91 -10.71 16.35
C ASP A 229 0.42 -10.33 14.95
N ASN A 230 -0.69 -9.58 14.87
CA ASN A 230 -1.17 -9.04 13.60
C ASN A 230 -0.22 -8.00 13.00
N ASP A 231 0.34 -7.11 13.82
CA ASP A 231 1.33 -6.12 13.37
C ASP A 231 2.52 -6.84 12.70
N LYS A 232 2.97 -7.96 13.28
CA LYS A 232 4.01 -8.81 12.70
C LYS A 232 3.57 -9.49 11.40
N LYS A 233 2.41 -10.14 11.37
CA LYS A 233 1.86 -10.78 10.17
C LYS A 233 1.70 -9.79 9.00
N LEU A 234 1.54 -8.49 9.28
CA LEU A 234 1.47 -7.47 8.23
C LEU A 234 2.82 -7.17 7.56
N LEU A 235 3.95 -7.43 8.23
CA LEU A 235 5.28 -6.98 7.77
C LEU A 235 5.64 -7.43 6.34
N PRO A 236 5.46 -8.70 5.93
CA PRO A 236 5.82 -9.09 4.57
C PRO A 236 4.97 -8.37 3.49
N TYR A 237 3.69 -8.10 3.78
CA TYR A 237 2.84 -7.30 2.88
C TYR A 237 3.14 -5.80 2.97
N LEU A 238 3.64 -5.31 4.11
CA LEU A 238 4.16 -3.95 4.26
C LEU A 238 5.37 -3.74 3.33
N TYR A 239 6.30 -4.69 3.30
CA TYR A 239 7.48 -4.60 2.42
C TYR A 239 7.09 -4.58 0.94
N LEU A 240 6.10 -5.40 0.55
CA LEU A 240 5.55 -5.38 -0.81
C LEU A 240 4.94 -4.01 -1.16
N ILE A 241 4.02 -3.50 -0.34
CA ILE A 241 3.36 -2.23 -0.65
C ILE A 241 4.35 -1.05 -0.63
N LYS A 242 5.35 -1.08 0.27
CA LYS A 242 6.44 -0.10 0.31
C LYS A 242 7.18 -0.06 -1.04
N ARG A 243 7.66 -1.22 -1.52
CA ARG A 243 8.36 -1.31 -2.81
C ARG A 243 7.50 -0.81 -3.97
N ILE A 244 6.25 -1.24 -4.01
CA ILE A 244 5.30 -0.85 -5.06
C ILE A 244 5.08 0.67 -5.05
N ALA A 245 4.85 1.27 -3.88
CA ALA A 245 4.64 2.71 -3.74
C ALA A 245 5.89 3.51 -4.15
N GLU A 246 7.08 3.08 -3.74
CA GLU A 246 8.35 3.70 -4.14
C GLU A 246 8.57 3.65 -5.66
N LYS A 247 8.32 2.49 -6.27
CA LYS A 247 8.49 2.29 -7.72
C LYS A 247 7.52 3.17 -8.52
N ILE A 248 6.24 3.17 -8.14
CA ILE A 248 5.24 4.05 -8.77
C ILE A 248 5.65 5.51 -8.59
N ALA A 249 6.04 5.94 -7.39
CA ALA A 249 6.45 7.33 -7.14
C ALA A 249 7.60 7.80 -8.04
N ILE A 250 8.57 6.92 -8.33
CA ILE A 250 9.70 7.23 -9.22
C ILE A 250 9.28 7.30 -10.71
N GLN A 251 8.26 6.52 -11.11
CA GLN A 251 7.85 6.39 -12.51
C GLN A 251 6.63 7.24 -12.90
N TYR A 252 5.89 7.79 -11.95
CA TYR A 252 4.57 8.41 -12.16
C TYR A 252 4.57 9.68 -13.04
N GLU A 253 5.72 10.34 -13.22
CA GLU A 253 5.87 11.56 -14.05
C GLU A 253 5.93 11.31 -15.56
#